data_AF-A0A2T2UDQ5-F1
#
_entry.id   AF-A0A2T2UDQ5-F1
#
_cell.length_a   1.000
_cell.length_b   1.000
_cell.length_c   1.000
_cell.angle_alpha   90.00
_cell.angle_beta   90.00
_cell.angle_gamma   90.00
#
_symmetry.space_group_name_H-M   'P 1'
#
loop_
_entity.id
_entity.type
_entity.pdbx_description
1 polymer ?
#
loop_
_entity_poly.entity_id
_entity_poly.type
_entity_poly.pdbx_seq_one_letter_code
_entity_poly.pdbx_strand_id
1 'polypeptide(L)' 'MVSDAVERAEQTGTRPAVWTQLGGSSKEAEALAEKGGLPYVKNRCIMVEHGRLLG' A
#
# COMPACT_ATOMS: atom_id res chain seq x y z
N MET A 1 8.79 0.48 5.47
CA MET A 1 7.97 -0.74 5.66
C MET A 1 6.51 -0.35 5.82
N VAL A 2 5.57 -1.31 5.93
CA VAL A 2 4.15 -0.97 6.14
C VAL A 2 3.94 -0.28 7.49
N SER A 3 4.66 -0.69 8.54
CA SER A 3 4.70 -0.02 9.84
C SER A 3 4.95 1.48 9.72
N ASP A 4 5.99 1.86 8.98
CA ASP A 4 6.41 3.26 8.85
C ASP A 4 5.37 4.09 8.08
N ALA A 5 4.65 3.46 7.14
CA ALA A 5 3.56 4.10 6.42
C ALA A 5 2.35 4.37 7.33
N VAL A 6 2.03 3.43 8.24
CA VAL A 6 0.98 3.60 9.25
C VAL A 6 1.36 4.70 10.23
N GLU A 7 2.57 4.67 10.78
CA GLU A 7 3.07 5.71 11.69
C GLU A 7 3.03 7.10 11.04
N ARG A 8 3.50 7.21 9.79
CA ARG A 8 3.45 8.48 9.05
C ARG A 8 2.02 8.97 8.81
N ALA A 9 1.09 8.06 8.54
CA ALA A 9 -0.32 8.41 8.33
C ALA A 9 -0.93 9.01 9.60
N GLU A 10 -0.60 8.44 10.77
CA GLU A 10 -1.02 8.97 12.07
C GLU A 10 -0.41 10.35 12.35
N GLN A 11 0.90 10.51 12.11
CA GLN A 11 1.61 11.77 12.36
C GLN A 11 1.16 12.92 11.45
N THR A 12 0.81 12.63 10.21
CA THR A 12 0.49 13.65 9.19
C THR A 12 -1.00 13.84 8.96
N GLY A 13 -1.85 12.96 9.49
CA GLY A 13 -3.29 12.91 9.21
C GLY A 13 -3.63 12.50 7.77
N THR A 14 -2.63 12.18 6.94
CA THR A 14 -2.85 11.70 5.58
C THR A 14 -3.27 10.23 5.58
N ARG A 15 -4.02 9.81 4.56
CA ARG A 15 -4.50 8.42 4.41
C ARG A 15 -4.05 7.84 3.07
N PRO A 16 -2.74 7.58 2.88
CA PRO A 16 -2.23 7.02 1.64
C PRO A 16 -2.64 5.55 1.46
N ALA A 17 -2.56 5.06 0.24
CA ALA A 17 -2.63 3.63 -0.05
C ALA A 17 -1.23 3.00 0.05
N VAL A 18 -1.14 1.80 0.61
CA VAL A 18 0.06 0.97 0.59
C VAL A 18 0.02 0.12 -0.69
N TRP A 19 0.99 0.31 -1.57
CA TRP A 19 1.10 -0.43 -2.84
C TRP A 19 2.31 -1.34 -2.82
N THR A 20 2.09 -2.65 -3.03
CA THR A 20 3.18 -3.62 -3.15
C THR A 20 3.43 -4.02 -4.59
N GLN A 21 4.69 -3.92 -5.02
CA GLN A 21 5.13 -4.37 -6.33
C GLN A 21 5.01 -5.90 -6.48
N LEU A 22 5.20 -6.36 -7.72
CA LEU A 22 5.22 -7.78 -8.05
C LEU A 22 6.23 -8.52 -7.14
N GLY A 23 5.75 -9.55 -6.43
CA GLY A 23 6.54 -10.34 -5.49
C GLY A 23 6.81 -9.68 -4.12
N GLY A 24 6.38 -8.43 -3.91
CA GLY A 24 6.68 -7.65 -2.70
C GLY A 24 5.61 -7.72 -1.60
N SER A 25 4.66 -8.65 -1.67
CA SER A 25 3.55 -8.73 -0.72
C SER A 25 3.72 -9.85 0.31
N SER A 26 3.34 -9.60 1.56
CA SER A 26 3.19 -10.61 2.60
C SER A 26 1.84 -10.50 3.31
N LYS A 27 1.40 -11.56 3.98
CA LYS A 27 0.19 -11.54 4.84
C LYS A 27 0.35 -10.58 6.02
N GLU A 28 1.55 -10.50 6.57
CA GLU A 28 1.89 -9.60 7.68
C GLU A 28 1.75 -8.13 7.25
N ALA A 29 2.27 -7.77 6.07
CA ALA A 29 2.15 -6.42 5.53
C ALA A 29 0.68 -6.02 5.28
N GLU A 30 -0.13 -6.93 4.76
CA GLU A 30 -1.57 -6.73 4.55
C GLU A 30 -2.31 -6.49 5.87
N ALA A 31 -2.04 -7.31 6.90
CA ALA A 31 -2.62 -7.16 8.22
C ALA A 31 -2.22 -5.85 8.92
N LEU A 32 -0.96 -5.41 8.76
CA LEU A 32 -0.49 -4.13 9.29
C LEU A 32 -1.21 -2.94 8.62
N ALA A 33 -1.40 -2.98 7.31
CA ALA A 33 -2.12 -1.94 6.58
C ALA A 33 -3.60 -1.89 7.00
N GLU A 34 -4.24 -3.06 7.13
CA GLU A 34 -5.63 -3.18 7.61
C GLU A 34 -5.78 -2.61 9.02
N LYS A 35 -4.90 -2.97 9.96
CA LYS A 35 -4.90 -2.43 11.33
C LYS A 35 -4.71 -0.91 11.36
N GLY A 36 -3.87 -0.36 10.49
CA GLY A 36 -3.70 1.09 10.32
C GLY A 36 -4.85 1.77 9.55
N GLY A 37 -5.80 1.00 9.04
CA GLY A 37 -6.90 1.45 8.19
C GLY A 37 -6.43 2.05 6.86
N LEU A 38 -5.25 1.66 6.38
CA LEU A 38 -4.72 2.09 5.09
C LEU A 38 -5.16 1.11 3.99
N PRO A 39 -5.66 1.61 2.83
CA PRO A 39 -5.92 0.75 1.68
C PRO A 39 -4.66 0.00 1.26
N TYR A 40 -4.80 -1.29 0.90
CA TYR A 40 -3.67 -2.13 0.53
C TYR A 40 -3.85 -2.71 -0.87
N VAL A 41 -2.96 -2.34 -1.80
CA VAL A 41 -2.90 -2.90 -3.15
C VAL A 41 -1.80 -3.96 -3.19
N LYS A 42 -2.23 -5.21 -3.39
CA LYS A 42 -1.40 -6.39 -3.30
C LYS A 42 -0.87 -6.83 -4.68
N ASN A 43 0.46 -6.99 -4.79
CA ASN A 43 1.12 -7.69 -5.89
C ASN A 43 0.73 -7.13 -7.27
N ARG A 44 0.95 -5.83 -7.49
CA ARG A 44 0.63 -5.13 -8.74
C ARG A 44 1.78 -4.25 -9.21
N CYS A 45 2.00 -4.17 -10.52
CA CYS A 45 2.93 -3.20 -11.09
C CYS A 45 2.25 -1.85 -11.31
N ILE A 46 2.78 -0.77 -10.74
CA ILE A 46 2.14 0.56 -10.86
C ILE A 46 2.16 1.07 -12.30
N MET A 47 3.24 0.82 -13.05
CA MET A 47 3.34 1.19 -14.47
C MET A 47 2.28 0.46 -15.31
N VAL A 48 2.11 -0.84 -15.10
CA VAL A 48 1.14 -1.66 -15.84
C VAL A 48 -0.29 -1.23 -15.51
N GLU A 49 -0.63 -1.06 -14.22
CA GLU A 49 -1.97 -0.62 -13.83
C GLU A 49 -2.27 0.81 -14.30
N HIS A 50 -1.29 1.72 -14.24
CA HIS A 50 -1.44 3.07 -14.79
C HIS A 50 -1.69 3.03 -16.30
N GLY A 51 -0.91 2.25 -17.06
CA GLY A 51 -1.14 2.09 -18.51
C GLY A 51 -2.49 1.47 -18.83
N ARG A 52 -2.97 0.48 -18.04
CA ARG A 52 -4.29 -0.13 -18.20
C ARG A 52 -5.45 0.86 -17.95
N LEU A 53 -5.26 1.81 -17.03
CA LEU A 53 -6.30 2.74 -16.59
C LEU A 53 -6.32 4.07 -17.36
N LEU A 54 -5.14 4.55 -17.77
CA LEU A 54 -4.95 5.91 -18.28
C LEU A 54 -4.22 5.96 -19.64
N GLY A 55 -3.75 4.82 -20.15
CA GLY A 55 -3.10 4.70 -21.46
C GLY A 55 -4.09 4.55 -22.61
#